data_AF-A0A9D2S2J9-F1
#
_entry.id   AF-A0A9D2S2J9-F1
#
_cell.length_a   1.000
_cell.length_b   1.000
_cell.length_c   1.000
_cell.angle_alpha   90.00
_cell.angle_beta   90.00
_cell.angle_gamma   90.00
#
_symmetry.space_group_name_H-M   'P 1'
#
loop_
_entity.id
_entity.type
_entity.pdbx_description
1 polymer ?
#
loop_
_entity_poly.entity_id
_entity_poly.type
_entity_poly.pdbx_seq_one_letter_code
_entity_poly.pdbx_strand_id
1 'polypeptide(L)'
;MITQKVTPKMLAEWKKIYEQYKNILVPNRKSGAELLHYLQSNDSLTEITDEKALRVISENICMNRFYAEKLPDGQQPIPKAFYLEDIGNGHKFYTPEHQDSSDLWGDEITKIFVGIDLCGGFYMVEGSTML
;
A
#
# COMPACT_ATOMS: atom_id res chain seq x y z
N MET A 1 -13.14 15.37 4.62
CA MET A 1 -13.78 15.69 5.93
C MET A 1 -14.66 16.92 5.72
N ILE A 2 -15.95 16.87 6.09
CA ILE A 2 -16.84 18.04 5.97
C ILE A 2 -16.65 18.89 7.22
N THR A 3 -16.12 20.10 7.08
CA THR A 3 -15.76 21.00 8.19
C THR A 3 -16.81 22.07 8.48
N GLN A 4 -17.91 22.10 7.73
CA GLN A 4 -18.98 23.08 7.85
C GLN A 4 -20.36 22.44 7.81
N LYS A 5 -21.36 23.15 8.32
CA LYS A 5 -22.75 22.65 8.37
C LYS A 5 -23.28 22.46 6.94
N VAL A 6 -23.67 21.24 6.61
CA VAL A 6 -24.21 20.88 5.30
C VAL A 6 -25.59 21.52 5.11
N THR A 7 -25.76 22.29 4.04
CA THR A 7 -27.07 22.86 3.68
C THR A 7 -27.90 21.87 2.86
N PRO A 8 -29.24 22.02 2.83
CA PRO A 8 -30.10 21.17 2.00
C PRO A 8 -29.73 21.21 0.51
N LYS A 9 -29.30 22.37 0.00
CA LYS A 9 -28.85 22.55 -1.39
C LYS A 9 -27.60 21.73 -1.69
N MET A 10 -26.60 21.78 -0.81
CA MET A 10 -25.38 20.99 -0.94
C MET A 10 -25.69 19.49 -0.92
N LEU A 11 -26.56 19.05 0.00
CA LEU A 11 -26.95 17.66 0.07
C LEU A 11 -27.67 17.18 -1.21
N ALA A 12 -28.56 18.00 -1.76
CA ALA A 12 -29.26 17.69 -3.01
C ALA A 12 -28.29 17.59 -4.20
N GLU A 13 -27.31 18.50 -4.28
CA GLU A 13 -26.27 18.48 -5.29
C GLU A 13 -25.39 17.23 -5.18
N TRP A 14 -24.92 16.87 -3.98
CA TRP A 14 -24.11 15.67 -3.76
C TRP A 14 -24.85 14.39 -4.10
N LYS A 15 -26.14 14.29 -3.75
CA LYS A 15 -26.98 13.15 -4.16
C LYS A 15 -27.10 13.06 -5.68
N LYS A 16 -27.29 14.19 -6.36
CA LYS A 16 -27.35 14.23 -7.83
C LYS A 16 -26.03 13.76 -8.45
N ILE A 17 -24.90 14.25 -7.94
CA ILE A 17 -23.57 13.82 -8.39
C ILE A 17 -23.39 12.32 -8.14
N TYR A 18 -23.69 11.82 -6.94
CA TYR A 18 -23.60 10.39 -6.63
C TYR A 18 -24.43 9.54 -7.61
N GLU A 19 -25.71 9.87 -7.81
CA GLU A 19 -26.58 9.13 -8.74
C GLU A 19 -26.06 9.15 -10.18
N GLN A 20 -25.49 10.26 -10.62
CA GLN A 20 -24.90 10.39 -11.96
C GLN A 20 -23.66 9.50 -12.14
N TYR A 21 -22.82 9.38 -11.11
CA TYR A 21 -21.48 8.80 -11.25
C TYR A 21 -21.31 7.41 -10.61
N LYS A 22 -22.20 6.96 -9.71
CA LYS A 22 -22.06 5.72 -8.93
C LYS A 22 -21.86 4.45 -9.78
N ASN A 23 -22.39 4.42 -11.00
CA ASN A 23 -22.31 3.26 -11.89
C ASN A 23 -21.11 3.32 -12.85
N ILE A 24 -20.43 4.46 -12.96
CA ILE A 24 -19.30 4.66 -13.89
C ILE A 24 -17.97 4.89 -13.17
N LEU A 25 -18.01 5.39 -11.94
CA LEU A 25 -16.83 5.46 -11.08
C LEU A 25 -16.56 4.08 -10.51
N VAL A 26 -15.53 3.44 -11.06
CA VAL A 26 -14.95 2.22 -10.50
C VAL A 26 -13.69 2.57 -9.73
N PRO A 27 -13.35 1.84 -8.65
CA PRO A 27 -12.07 2.00 -7.99
C PRO A 27 -10.93 1.81 -9.01
N ASN A 28 -10.02 2.79 -9.12
CA ASN A 28 -8.78 2.65 -9.90
C ASN A 28 -7.75 1.81 -9.13
N ARG A 29 -8.16 0.60 -8.75
CA ARG A 29 -7.35 -0.31 -7.94
C ARG A 29 -6.32 -0.98 -8.84
N LYS A 30 -5.05 -0.81 -8.50
CA LYS A 30 -3.95 -1.59 -9.09
C LYS A 30 -3.95 -3.01 -8.54
N SER A 31 -3.75 -3.98 -9.41
CA SER A 31 -3.44 -5.36 -9.00
C SER A 31 -2.08 -5.41 -8.29
N GLY A 32 -1.86 -6.44 -7.47
CA GLY A 32 -0.55 -6.61 -6.83
C GLY A 32 0.58 -6.80 -7.85
N ALA A 33 0.29 -7.41 -9.00
CA ALA A 33 1.23 -7.51 -10.12
C ALA A 33 1.57 -6.14 -10.73
N GLU A 34 0.57 -5.25 -10.93
CA GLU A 34 0.83 -3.88 -11.39
C GLU A 34 1.63 -3.06 -10.37
N LEU A 35 1.36 -3.23 -9.07
CA LEU A 35 2.12 -2.57 -8.01
C LEU A 35 3.57 -3.03 -8.00
N LEU A 36 3.81 -4.34 -8.06
CA LEU A 36 5.16 -4.88 -8.13
C LEU A 36 5.89 -4.37 -9.37
N HIS A 37 5.23 -4.39 -10.53
CA HIS A 37 5.80 -3.87 -11.77
C HIS A 37 6.16 -2.38 -11.65
N TYR A 38 5.27 -1.57 -11.08
CA TYR A 38 5.54 -0.15 -10.85
C TYR A 38 6.80 0.03 -10.00
N LEU A 39 6.91 -0.67 -8.88
CA LEU A 39 8.08 -0.53 -8.00
C LEU A 39 9.36 -0.98 -8.69
N GLN A 40 9.36 -2.14 -9.35
CA GLN A 40 10.53 -2.65 -10.09
C GLN A 40 10.92 -1.77 -11.29
N SER A 41 9.98 -1.01 -11.85
CA SER A 41 10.27 -0.06 -12.94
C SER A 41 10.90 1.24 -12.46
N ASN A 42 10.69 1.61 -11.20
CA ASN A 42 11.17 2.86 -10.63
C ASN A 42 12.41 2.67 -9.75
N ASP A 43 12.49 1.56 -9.01
CA ASP A 43 13.46 1.34 -7.97
C ASP A 43 14.07 -0.07 -8.05
N SER A 44 15.29 -0.22 -7.51
CA SER A 44 15.95 -1.51 -7.41
C SER A 44 15.50 -2.23 -6.14
N LEU A 45 15.05 -3.48 -6.30
CA LEU A 45 14.52 -4.30 -5.21
C LEU A 45 15.25 -5.63 -5.13
N THR A 46 15.58 -6.06 -3.91
CA THR A 46 16.06 -7.42 -3.63
C THR A 46 14.93 -8.23 -3.00
N GLU A 47 14.48 -9.28 -3.69
CA GLU A 47 13.47 -10.20 -3.16
C GLU A 47 14.03 -10.99 -1.97
N ILE A 48 13.22 -11.14 -0.93
CA ILE A 48 13.51 -12.02 0.19
C ILE A 48 12.45 -13.11 0.30
N THR A 49 12.89 -14.30 0.69
CA THR A 49 12.04 -15.50 0.81
C THR A 49 11.90 -15.95 2.26
N ASP A 50 12.10 -15.05 3.22
CA ASP A 50 11.97 -15.36 4.64
C ASP A 50 10.52 -15.73 4.98
N GLU A 51 10.33 -16.94 5.51
CA GLU A 51 9.00 -17.47 5.78
C GLU A 51 8.23 -16.66 6.83
N LYS A 52 8.91 -16.03 7.79
CA LYS A 52 8.25 -15.20 8.80
C LYS A 52 7.73 -13.92 8.15
N ALA A 53 8.51 -13.27 7.31
CA ALA A 53 8.09 -12.09 6.57
C ALA A 53 6.89 -12.38 5.67
N LEU A 54 6.94 -13.46 4.88
CA LEU A 54 5.83 -13.86 4.01
C LEU A 54 4.57 -14.20 4.81
N ARG A 55 4.72 -14.85 5.96
CA ARG A 55 3.60 -15.14 6.86
C ARG A 55 2.99 -13.87 7.43
N VAL A 56 3.79 -12.92 7.91
CA VAL A 56 3.30 -11.63 8.45
C VAL A 56 2.49 -10.87 7.39
N ILE A 57 2.97 -10.82 6.15
CA ILE A 57 2.21 -10.19 5.05
C ILE A 57 0.85 -10.89 4.87
N SER A 58 0.85 -12.22 4.87
CA SER A 58 -0.38 -13.00 4.70
C SER A 58 -1.36 -12.81 5.87
N GLU A 59 -0.84 -12.79 7.10
CA GLU A 59 -1.61 -12.56 8.32
C GLU A 59 -2.21 -11.15 8.36
N ASN A 60 -1.47 -10.12 7.94
CA ASN A 60 -1.99 -8.75 7.82
C ASN A 60 -3.21 -8.66 6.89
N ILE A 61 -3.28 -9.53 5.88
CA ILE A 61 -4.40 -9.59 4.95
C ILE A 61 -5.54 -10.42 5.55
N CYS A 62 -5.26 -11.65 5.96
CA CYS A 62 -6.27 -12.60 6.42
C CYS A 62 -6.91 -12.20 7.75
N MET A 63 -6.15 -11.58 8.67
CA MET A 63 -6.65 -11.15 9.97
C MET A 63 -7.35 -9.79 9.94
N ASN A 64 -7.23 -9.06 8.82
CA ASN A 64 -7.93 -7.81 8.61
C ASN A 64 -9.10 -8.01 7.65
N ARG A 65 -10.33 -7.95 8.16
CA ARG A 65 -11.55 -8.17 7.38
C ARG A 65 -11.60 -7.34 6.09
N PHE A 66 -11.19 -6.08 6.13
CA PHE A 66 -11.21 -5.20 4.95
C PHE A 66 -10.24 -5.65 3.86
N TYR A 67 -9.09 -6.21 4.21
CA TYR A 67 -8.14 -6.77 3.24
C TYR A 67 -8.54 -8.19 2.81
N ALA A 68 -9.06 -9.01 3.71
CA ALA A 68 -9.56 -10.33 3.40
C ALA A 68 -10.70 -10.29 2.36
N GLU A 69 -11.64 -9.36 2.48
CA GLU A 69 -12.75 -9.17 1.52
C GLU A 69 -12.28 -8.73 0.12
N LYS A 70 -11.01 -8.34 -0.05
CA LYS A 70 -10.43 -7.94 -1.33
C LYS A 70 -9.75 -9.09 -2.08
N LEU A 71 -9.61 -10.25 -1.46
CA LEU A 71 -9.10 -11.46 -2.10
C LEU A 71 -10.17 -12.04 -3.03
N PRO A 72 -9.78 -12.68 -4.14
CA PRO A 72 -10.72 -13.46 -4.93
C PRO A 72 -11.30 -14.63 -4.11
N ASP A 73 -12.54 -15.02 -4.41
CA ASP A 73 -13.25 -16.07 -3.67
C ASP A 73 -12.42 -17.36 -3.54
N GLY A 74 -12.23 -17.79 -2.29
CA GLY A 74 -11.49 -19.01 -1.95
C GLY A 74 -9.97 -18.94 -2.16
N GLN A 75 -9.42 -17.80 -2.56
CA GLN A 75 -7.97 -17.65 -2.73
C GLN A 75 -7.27 -17.21 -1.45
N GLN A 76 -6.03 -17.69 -1.31
CA GLN A 76 -5.10 -17.23 -0.28
C GLN A 76 -4.21 -16.11 -0.85
N PRO A 77 -3.60 -15.27 0.01
CA PRO A 77 -2.59 -14.31 -0.42
C PRO A 77 -1.42 -15.00 -1.13
N ILE A 78 -0.80 -14.30 -2.07
CA ILE A 78 0.47 -14.63 -2.71
C ILE A 78 1.47 -13.55 -2.29
N PRO A 79 2.04 -13.65 -1.08
CA PRO A 79 2.94 -12.64 -0.55
C PRO A 79 4.28 -12.63 -1.29
N LYS A 80 4.81 -11.43 -1.47
CA LYS A 80 6.17 -11.14 -1.94
C LYS A 80 6.78 -10.11 -1.01
N ALA A 81 8.05 -10.31 -0.68
CA ALA A 81 8.77 -9.45 0.25
C ALA A 81 10.08 -8.99 -0.40
N PHE A 82 10.43 -7.73 -0.18
CA PHE A 82 11.62 -7.13 -0.77
C PHE A 82 12.30 -6.18 0.22
N TYR A 83 13.60 -5.98 0.01
CA TYR A 83 14.27 -4.77 0.45
C TYR A 83 14.44 -3.81 -0.72
N LEU A 84 14.20 -2.52 -0.47
CA LEU A 84 14.60 -1.46 -1.37
C LEU A 84 16.12 -1.29 -1.30
N GLU A 85 16.75 -1.10 -2.46
CA GLU A 85 18.19 -0.89 -2.53
C GLU A 85 18.54 0.59 -2.52
N ASP A 86 19.62 0.94 -1.80
CA ASP A 86 20.20 2.29 -1.75
C ASP A 86 21.03 2.60 -3.01
N ILE A 87 20.39 2.49 -4.17
CA ILE A 87 20.99 2.75 -5.49
C ILE A 87 19.99 3.40 -6.43
N GLY A 88 20.51 4.16 -7.40
CA GLY A 88 19.67 4.81 -8.42
C GLY A 88 18.60 5.70 -7.78
N ASN A 89 17.33 5.50 -8.18
CA ASN A 89 16.21 6.24 -7.63
C ASN A 89 15.90 5.90 -6.16
N GLY A 90 16.33 4.72 -5.69
CA GLY A 90 16.15 4.28 -4.31
C GLY A 90 16.96 5.10 -3.30
N HIS A 91 18.09 5.68 -3.73
CA HIS A 91 18.98 6.45 -2.85
C HIS A 91 18.27 7.61 -2.14
N LYS A 92 17.30 8.23 -2.82
CA LYS A 92 16.53 9.35 -2.24
C LYS A 92 15.82 8.98 -0.93
N PHE A 93 15.53 7.70 -0.68
CA PHE A 93 14.85 7.28 0.55
C PHE A 93 15.82 7.09 1.73
N TYR A 94 17.12 7.07 1.47
CA TYR A 94 18.18 6.88 2.47
C TYR A 94 18.90 8.18 2.83
N THR A 95 18.55 9.31 2.20
CA THR A 95 19.14 10.61 2.52
C THR A 95 18.65 11.12 3.88
N PRO A 96 19.48 11.83 4.67
CA PRO A 96 19.08 12.35 5.99
C PRO A 96 17.80 13.19 5.98
N GLU A 97 17.51 13.89 4.88
CA GLU A 97 16.31 14.72 4.72
C GLU A 97 15.01 13.90 4.58
N HIS A 98 15.12 12.63 4.19
CA HIS A 98 14.00 11.73 3.88
C HIS A 98 13.95 10.50 4.79
N GLN A 99 14.95 10.32 5.64
CA GLN A 99 14.92 9.29 6.68
C GLN A 99 13.90 9.69 7.75
N ASP A 100 13.01 8.75 8.07
CA ASP A 100 12.10 8.94 9.19
C ASP A 100 12.85 8.87 10.53
N SER A 101 12.25 9.44 11.57
CA SER A 101 12.78 9.32 12.94
C SER A 101 12.80 7.86 13.40
N SER A 102 13.88 7.46 14.08
CA SER A 102 13.98 6.18 14.78
C SER A 102 12.85 5.99 15.80
N ASP A 103 12.30 7.08 16.36
CA ASP A 103 11.18 6.99 17.31
C ASP A 103 9.90 6.42 16.67
N LEU A 104 9.74 6.57 15.35
CA LEU A 104 8.57 6.05 14.63
C LEU A 104 8.65 4.54 14.43
N TRP A 105 9.85 4.04 14.14
CA TRP A 105 10.09 2.65 13.75
C TRP A 105 10.70 1.80 14.88
N GLY A 106 11.12 2.45 15.98
CA GLY A 106 11.69 1.81 17.17
C GLY A 106 13.21 1.58 17.11
N ASP A 107 13.85 1.81 15.96
CA ASP A 107 15.28 1.63 15.74
C ASP A 107 15.78 2.48 14.55
N GLU A 108 17.10 2.53 14.36
CA GLU A 108 17.73 3.17 13.20
C GLU A 108 17.36 2.43 11.90
N ILE A 109 16.91 3.19 10.91
CA ILE A 109 16.50 2.67 9.61
C ILE A 109 17.74 2.40 8.76
N THR A 110 18.17 1.14 8.73
CA THR A 110 19.27 0.70 7.86
C THR A 110 18.79 0.10 6.55
N LYS A 111 17.52 -0.33 6.48
CA LYS A 111 16.89 -0.94 5.31
C LYS A 111 15.41 -0.60 5.28
N ILE A 112 14.86 -0.48 4.07
CA ILE A 112 13.43 -0.26 3.85
C ILE A 112 12.83 -1.58 3.34
N PHE A 113 11.87 -2.11 4.08
CA PHE A 113 11.17 -3.34 3.74
C PHE A 113 9.88 -3.04 2.99
N VAL A 114 9.59 -3.84 1.98
CA VAL A 114 8.38 -3.73 1.16
C VAL A 114 7.69 -5.10 1.06
N GLY A 115 6.43 -5.15 1.50
CA GLY A 115 5.57 -6.34 1.39
C GLY A 115 4.41 -6.12 0.42
N ILE A 116 4.18 -7.07 -0.48
CA ILE A 116 3.12 -7.00 -1.50
C ILE A 116 2.38 -8.33 -1.54
N ASP A 117 1.05 -8.29 -1.67
CA ASP A 117 0.28 -9.46 -2.09
C ASP A 117 -0.17 -9.35 -3.54
N LEU A 118 0.21 -10.32 -4.36
CA LEU A 118 -0.10 -10.32 -5.78
C LEU A 118 -1.59 -10.53 -6.07
N CYS A 119 -2.34 -11.19 -5.18
CA CYS A 119 -3.77 -11.44 -5.34
C CYS A 119 -4.63 -10.23 -4.95
N GLY A 120 -4.50 -9.79 -3.70
CA GLY A 120 -5.28 -8.73 -3.08
C GLY A 120 -4.71 -7.33 -3.31
N GLY A 121 -3.53 -7.16 -3.91
CA GLY A 121 -2.92 -5.85 -4.08
C GLY A 121 -2.72 -5.11 -2.76
N PHE A 122 -2.55 -5.87 -1.66
CA PHE A 122 -2.12 -5.33 -0.39
C PHE A 122 -0.65 -4.91 -0.51
N TYR A 123 -0.31 -3.79 0.13
CA TYR A 123 1.01 -3.17 0.09
C TYR A 123 1.34 -2.66 1.49
N MET A 124 2.56 -2.90 1.94
CA MET A 124 3.09 -2.39 3.20
C MET A 124 4.55 -1.99 3.05
N VAL A 125 4.95 -0.97 3.80
CA VAL A 125 6.32 -0.47 3.88
C VAL A 125 6.69 -0.30 5.34
N GLU A 126 7.93 -0.67 5.65
CA GLU A 126 8.55 -0.41 6.95
C GLU A 126 9.89 0.29 6.70
N GLY A 127 10.15 1.38 7.44
CA GLY A 127 11.37 2.17 7.32
C GLY A 127 11.29 3.37 6.36
N SER A 128 10.13 3.67 5.77
CA SER A 128 9.94 4.94 5.06
C SER A 128 8.46 5.32 4.94
N THR A 129 8.12 6.55 5.32
CA THR A 129 6.78 7.14 5.11
C THR A 129 6.60 7.78 3.72
N MET A 130 7.65 7.81 2.90
CA MET A 130 7.63 8.40 1.55
C MET A 130 7.22 7.43 0.45
N LEU A 131 7.00 6.15 0.77
CA LEU A 131 6.66 5.07 -0.16
C LEU A 131 5.21 4.61 -0.02
#